data_AF-A0A484IE81-F1
#
_entry.id   AF-A0A484IE81-F1
#
_cell.length_a   1.000
_cell.length_b   1.000
_cell.length_c   1.000
_cell.angle_alpha   90.00
_cell.angle_beta   90.00
_cell.angle_gamma   90.00
#
_symmetry.space_group_name_H-M   'P 1'
#
loop_
_entity.id
_entity.type
_entity.pdbx_description
1 polymer ?
#
loop_
_entity_poly.entity_id
_entity_poly.type
_entity_poly.pdbx_seq_one_letter_code
_entity_poly.pdbx_strand_id
1 'polypeptide(L)'
;MTRFNTSVNSVNLSPTKDKDVIRWIIEVKNLSKQYPGKPEYNDQYSITRKSYKGEILLESQSIIVNKKNLLQLRDKIDTLLNECM
;
A
#
# COMPACT_ATOMS: atom_id res chain seq x y z
N MET A 1 16.48 -0.88 23.70
CA MET A 1 15.64 -0.02 22.83
C MET A 1 16.05 -0.28 21.39
N THR A 2 15.33 -1.16 20.69
CA THR A 2 15.74 -1.62 19.35
C THR A 2 15.02 -0.78 18.29
N ARG A 3 15.79 -0.04 17.49
CA ARG A 3 15.28 0.78 16.38
C ARG A 3 14.96 -0.13 15.19
N PHE A 4 13.70 -0.15 14.76
CA PHE A 4 13.33 -0.72 13.47
C PHE A 4 13.56 0.33 12.38
N ASN A 5 14.69 0.23 11.68
CA ASN A 5 14.89 0.90 10.40
C ASN A 5 14.27 0.03 9.30
N THR A 6 12.99 0.23 9.00
CA THR A 6 12.40 -0.32 7.79
C THR A 6 12.63 0.68 6.66
N SER A 7 13.80 0.60 6.03
CA SER A 7 14.05 1.25 4.74
C SER A 7 13.27 0.49 3.68
N VAL A 8 12.10 1.01 3.31
CA VAL A 8 11.39 0.55 2.11
C VAL A 8 12.19 1.10 0.94
N ASN A 9 12.98 0.24 0.29
CA ASN A 9 13.65 0.60 -0.95
C ASN A 9 12.57 1.06 -1.94
N SER A 10 12.56 2.36 -2.23
CA SER A 10 11.85 2.91 -3.37
C SER A 10 12.51 2.29 -4.61
N VAL A 11 11.88 1.27 -5.17
CA VAL A 11 12.27 0.76 -6.49
C VAL A 11 12.04 1.92 -7.45
N ASN A 12 13.13 2.57 -7.86
CA ASN A 12 13.14 3.55 -8.93
C ASN A 12 12.80 2.80 -10.22
N LEU A 13 11.50 2.60 -10.47
CA LEU A 13 10.98 2.12 -11.74
C LEU A 13 11.16 3.27 -12.73
N SER A 14 12.29 3.25 -13.42
CA SER A 14 12.51 4.00 -14.66
C SER A 14 11.27 3.89 -15.54
N PRO A 15 10.85 4.95 -16.26
CA PRO A 15 9.70 4.86 -17.15
C PRO A 15 10.05 3.91 -18.30
N THR A 16 9.66 2.65 -18.16
CA THR A 16 9.73 1.67 -19.24
C THR A 16 8.82 2.15 -20.35
N LYS A 17 9.37 2.37 -21.54
CA LYS A 17 8.69 2.81 -22.79
C LYS A 17 7.64 1.81 -23.31
N ASP A 18 7.18 0.92 -22.47
CA ASP A 18 6.34 -0.19 -22.85
C ASP A 18 4.88 0.16 -22.54
N LYS A 19 4.15 0.59 -23.58
CA LYS A 19 2.79 1.13 -23.45
C LYS A 19 1.78 0.11 -22.97
N ASP A 20 2.14 -1.17 -22.94
CA ASP A 20 1.24 -2.27 -22.56
C ASP A 20 1.49 -2.82 -21.14
N VAL A 21 2.47 -2.28 -20.40
CA VAL A 21 2.68 -2.66 -19.00
C VAL A 21 1.65 -1.96 -18.11
N ILE A 22 0.88 -2.76 -17.36
CA ILE A 22 -0.01 -2.26 -16.32
C ILE A 22 0.76 -2.20 -15.00
N ARG A 23 0.97 -0.99 -14.47
CA ARG A 23 1.60 -0.76 -13.17
C ARG A 23 0.55 -0.66 -12.08
N TRP A 24 0.74 -1.40 -10.99
CA TRP A 24 -0.12 -1.34 -9.81
C TRP A 24 0.63 -0.63 -8.68
N ILE A 25 -0.05 0.31 -8.02
CA ILE A 25 0.45 0.99 -6.83
C ILE A 25 -0.54 0.75 -5.70
N ILE A 26 -0.03 0.31 -4.55
CA ILE A 26 -0.81 0.19 -3.32
C ILE A 26 -0.31 1.25 -2.34
N GLU A 27 -1.20 2.13 -1.93
CA GLU A 27 -0.94 3.18 -0.94
C GLU A 27 -1.63 2.82 0.38
N VAL A 28 -0.89 2.84 1.48
CA VAL A 28 -1.44 2.65 2.82
C VAL A 28 -1.28 3.95 3.61
N LYS A 29 -2.40 4.53 4.07
CA LYS A 29 -2.40 5.76 4.84
C LYS A 29 -3.01 5.55 6.22
N ASN A 30 -2.34 6.04 7.25
CA ASN A 30 -2.89 6.08 8.60
C ASN A 30 -3.89 7.24 8.70
N LEU A 31 -5.15 6.94 9.04
CA LEU A 31 -6.22 7.94 9.10
C LEU A 31 -6.13 8.84 10.34
N SER A 32 -5.63 8.33 11.47
CA SER A 32 -5.40 9.16 12.67
C SER A 32 -4.43 10.32 12.43
N LYS A 33 -3.45 10.14 11.54
CA LYS A 33 -2.50 11.19 11.16
C LYS A 33 -3.11 12.23 10.21
N GLN A 34 -4.11 11.83 9.43
CA GLN A 34 -4.82 12.74 8.51
C GLN A 34 -5.92 13.53 9.23
N TYR A 35 -6.56 12.91 10.23
CA TYR A 35 -7.65 13.49 11.00
C TYR A 35 -7.32 13.47 12.49
N PRO A 36 -6.39 14.33 12.96
CA PRO A 36 -6.01 14.38 14.37
C PRO A 36 -7.21 14.76 15.25
N GLY A 37 -7.31 14.13 16.42
CA GLY A 37 -8.38 14.41 17.40
C GLY A 37 -9.71 13.71 17.12
N LYS A 38 -9.81 12.90 16.06
CA LYS A 38 -11.01 12.11 15.74
C LYS A 38 -10.83 10.65 16.19
N PRO A 39 -11.42 10.25 17.33
CA PRO A 39 -11.17 8.93 17.92
C PRO A 39 -11.63 7.77 17.04
N GLU A 40 -12.61 8.00 16.15
CA GLU A 40 -13.09 7.01 15.19
C GLU A 40 -11.99 6.54 14.21
N TYR A 41 -10.94 7.34 14.00
CA TYR A 41 -9.83 7.03 13.08
C TYR A 41 -8.57 6.50 13.79
N ASN A 42 -8.56 6.38 15.12
CA ASN A 42 -7.36 6.05 15.90
C ASN A 42 -6.70 4.73 15.49
N ASP A 43 -7.50 3.76 15.03
CA ASP A 43 -7.00 2.46 14.55
C ASP A 43 -7.29 2.20 13.08
N GLN A 44 -7.70 3.23 12.32
CA GLN A 44 -8.12 3.05 10.94
C GLN A 44 -7.02 3.42 9.94
N TYR A 45 -6.96 2.63 8.87
CA TYR A 45 -6.03 2.77 7.75
C TYR A 45 -6.82 2.72 6.46
N SER A 46 -6.49 3.61 5.53
CA SER A 46 -6.97 3.52 4.16
C SER A 46 -5.95 2.78 3.31
N ILE A 47 -6.39 1.74 2.62
CA ILE A 47 -5.63 1.05 1.59
C ILE A 47 -6.23 1.44 0.25
N THR A 48 -5.43 2.03 -0.63
CA THR A 48 -5.85 2.40 -1.98
C THR A 48 -5.02 1.64 -3.01
N ARG A 49 -5.69 0.87 -3.88
CA ARG A 49 -5.09 0.25 -5.06
C ARG A 49 -5.35 1.17 -6.26
N LYS A 50 -4.29 1.50 -7.00
CA LYS A 50 -4.36 2.22 -8.27
C LYS A 50 -3.71 1.41 -9.38
N SER A 51 -4.36 1.32 -10.53
CA SER A 51 -3.80 0.70 -11.73
C SER A 51 -3.55 1.76 -12.80
N TYR A 52 -2.41 1.68 -13.46
CA TYR A 52 -1.97 2.62 -14.48
C TYR A 52 -1.56 1.88 -15.75
N LYS A 53 -1.93 2.43 -16.92
CA LYS A 53 -1.34 2.04 -18.22
C LYS A 53 -0.49 3.20 -18.71
N GLY A 54 0.83 3.03 -18.65
CA GLY A 54 1.76 4.16 -18.76
C GLY A 54 1.51 5.20 -17.66
N GLU A 55 1.18 6.43 -18.06
CA GLU A 55 0.87 7.54 -17.15
C GLU A 55 -0.64 7.68 -16.84
N ILE A 56 -1.49 6.93 -17.54
CA ILE A 56 -2.95 7.04 -17.42
C ILE A 56 -3.44 6.17 -16.26
N LEU A 57 -4.14 6.78 -15.29
CA LEU A 57 -4.87 6.05 -14.25
C LEU A 57 -6.09 5.36 -14.87
N LEU A 58 -6.16 4.04 -14.75
CA LEU A 58 -7.29 3.23 -15.23
C LEU A 58 -8.34 3.03 -14.14
N GLU A 59 -7.90 2.64 -12.94
CA GLU A 59 -8.79 2.31 -11.83
C GLU A 59 -8.16 2.73 -10.50
N SER A 60 -9.01 3.19 -9.57
CA SER A 60 -8.64 3.44 -8.19
C SER A 60 -9.73 2.91 -7.26
N GLN A 61 -9.37 1.98 -6.38
CA GLN A 61 -10.26 1.42 -5.38
C GLN A 61 -9.67 1.62 -4.00
N SER A 62 -10.50 1.98 -3.02
CA SER A 62 -10.06 2.18 -1.65
C SER A 62 -10.95 1.42 -0.66
N ILE A 63 -10.33 0.93 0.39
CA ILE A 63 -11.00 0.32 1.54
C ILE A 63 -10.45 0.94 2.83
N ILE A 64 -11.26 0.93 3.88
CA ILE A 64 -10.85 1.29 5.23
C ILE A 64 -10.79 0.01 6.06
N VAL A 65 -9.67 -0.19 6.74
CA VAL A 65 -9.43 -1.35 7.59
C VAL A 65 -8.91 -0.90 8.95
N ASN A 66 -9.09 -1.74 9.97
CA ASN A 66 -8.41 -1.54 11.24
C ASN A 66 -6.96 -2.08 11.20
N LYS A 67 -6.16 -1.82 12.24
CA LYS A 67 -4.77 -2.28 12.31
C LYS A 67 -4.64 -3.80 12.28
N LYS A 68 -5.53 -4.52 12.95
CA LYS A 68 -5.52 -5.99 12.97
C LYS A 68 -5.67 -6.55 11.56
N ASN A 69 -6.63 -6.05 10.79
CA ASN A 69 -6.87 -6.47 9.42
C ASN A 69 -5.70 -6.08 8.50
N LEU A 70 -5.10 -4.90 8.70
CA LEU A 70 -3.91 -4.50 7.94
C LEU A 70 -2.73 -5.45 8.15
N LEU A 71 -2.46 -5.86 9.39
CA LEU A 71 -1.40 -6.82 9.70
C LEU A 71 -1.67 -8.19 9.08
N GLN A 72 -2.91 -8.69 9.17
CA GLN A 72 -3.30 -9.94 8.54
C GLN A 72 -3.14 -9.92 7.01
N LEU A 73 -3.45 -8.79 6.36
CA LEU A 73 -3.23 -8.64 4.92
C LEU A 73 -1.74 -8.67 4.56
N ARG A 74 -0.91 -7.97 5.34
CA ARG A 74 0.54 -8.00 5.17
C ARG A 74 1.08 -9.43 5.29
N ASP A 75 0.74 -10.13 6.36
CA ASP A 75 1.25 -11.48 6.60
C ASP A 75 0.84 -12.43 5.46
N LYS A 76 -0.40 -12.33 4.96
CA LYS A 76 -0.85 -13.11 3.80
C LYS A 76 -0.08 -12.79 2.52
N ILE A 77 0.21 -11.52 2.26
CA ILE A 77 1.01 -11.11 1.09
C ILE A 77 2.43 -11.66 1.23
N ASP A 78 3.04 -11.51 2.41
CA ASP A 78 4.39 -12.01 2.69
C ASP A 78 4.45 -13.54 2.51
N THR A 79 3.43 -14.28 2.97
CA THR A 79 3.31 -15.73 2.72
C THR A 79 3.23 -16.05 1.23
N LEU A 80 2.32 -15.42 0.47
CA LEU A 80 2.14 -15.70 -0.96
C LEU A 80 3.40 -15.38 -1.79
N LEU A 81 4.10 -14.30 -1.46
CA LEU A 81 5.35 -13.93 -2.14
C LEU A 81 6.47 -14.92 -1.84
N ASN A 82 6.53 -15.44 -0.62
CA ASN A 82 7.53 -16.44 -0.23
C ASN A 82 7.22 -17.84 -0.78
N GLU A 83 5.95 -18.20 -0.98
CA GLU A 83 5.55 -19.46 -1.64
C GLU A 83 5.84 -19.48 -3.14
N CYS A 84 6.02 -18.31 -3.77
CA CYS A 84 6.36 -18.19 -5.19
C CYS A 84 7.88 -18.19 -5.46
N MET A 85 8.73 -18.29 -4.43
CA MET A 85 10.19 -18.41 -4.52
C MET A 85 10.63 -19.85 -4.20
#